data_AF-A0A9E2JI27-F1
#
_entry.id   AF-A0A9E2JI27-F1
#
_cell.length_a   1.000
_cell.length_b   1.000
_cell.length_c   1.000
_cell.angle_alpha   90.00
_cell.angle_beta   90.00
_cell.angle_gamma   90.00
#
_symmetry.space_group_name_H-M   'P 1'
#
loop_
_entity.id
_entity.type
_entity.pdbx_description
1 polymer ?
#
loop_
_entity_poly.entity_id
_entity_poly.type
_entity_poly.pdbx_seq_one_letter_code
_entity_poly.pdbx_strand_id
1 'polypeptide(L)'
;MKEVSFGPVTLVPGLRNGRYPFCHSLYVEAEQRVIIDPASNRERLAELKAGPGVDMAWLSHYHEDHFKDLDLFQDRELWAHDLDAPPFEALGNLMDYYGMVDEEERRLWERIMVEQFHYQARRVDRGLQGGEVIDLGGLTVEVLHTPGHTPGHCSFFFREPALLFLGDYDLTPFGPWYGDRDSDIEATLASIERLRRAPARVWVAAHEQGLFETDPGPAWDRYAALIQSREARLLDLLGEPRTMADIVATRILYGKAKMPKEFIEFGERAHMDKHLERLMARGAVVRDGDFYLRT
;
A
#
# COMPACT_ATOMS: atom_id res chain seq x y z
N MET A 1 -10.50 -14.68 8.09
CA MET A 1 -11.46 -13.78 8.77
C MET A 1 -12.85 -13.94 8.14
N LYS A 2 -13.95 -13.63 8.86
CA LYS A 2 -15.31 -13.55 8.29
C LYS A 2 -15.64 -12.08 7.95
N GLU A 3 -16.62 -11.83 7.09
CA GLU A 3 -17.13 -10.46 6.89
C GLU A 3 -17.63 -9.86 8.21
N VAL A 4 -17.33 -8.59 8.42
CA VAL A 4 -17.75 -7.83 9.61
C VAL A 4 -18.25 -6.47 9.14
N SER A 5 -19.43 -6.07 9.61
CA SER A 5 -20.07 -4.80 9.26
C SER A 5 -20.10 -3.86 10.45
N PHE A 6 -19.80 -2.59 10.18
CA PHE A 6 -19.86 -1.48 11.12
C PHE A 6 -20.82 -0.44 10.53
N GLY A 7 -22.11 -0.59 10.83
CA GLY A 7 -23.15 0.18 10.14
C GLY A 7 -23.10 -0.09 8.63
N PRO A 8 -23.01 0.95 7.77
CA PRO A 8 -23.00 0.79 6.31
C PRO A 8 -21.65 0.32 5.74
N VAL A 9 -20.59 0.22 6.56
CA VAL A 9 -19.25 -0.16 6.09
C VAL A 9 -18.96 -1.62 6.44
N THR A 10 -18.72 -2.45 5.43
CA THR A 10 -18.42 -3.88 5.58
C THR A 10 -17.01 -4.20 5.14
N LEU A 11 -16.24 -4.82 6.05
CA LEU A 11 -14.96 -5.44 5.73
C LEU A 11 -15.22 -6.74 4.97
N VAL A 12 -14.74 -6.83 3.73
CA VAL A 12 -14.77 -8.02 2.88
C VAL A 12 -13.38 -8.68 2.94
N PRO A 13 -13.23 -9.82 3.63
CA PRO A 13 -11.92 -10.40 3.85
C PRO A 13 -11.26 -10.88 2.56
N GLY A 14 -9.99 -10.49 2.38
CA GLY A 14 -9.16 -11.07 1.34
C GLY A 14 -8.94 -12.56 1.52
N LEU A 15 -8.87 -13.28 0.41
CA LEU A 15 -8.41 -14.67 0.40
C LEU A 15 -7.04 -14.77 1.09
N ARG A 16 -6.78 -15.91 1.75
CA ARG A 16 -5.57 -16.11 2.57
C ARG A 16 -5.36 -15.03 3.64
N ASN A 17 -6.46 -14.44 4.13
CA ASN A 17 -6.46 -13.43 5.17
C ASN A 17 -5.73 -12.15 4.74
N GLY A 18 -6.08 -11.65 3.54
CA GLY A 18 -5.50 -10.43 2.97
C GLY A 18 -3.99 -10.54 2.77
N ARG A 19 -3.45 -11.72 2.46
CA ARG A 19 -2.03 -11.84 2.12
C ARG A 19 -1.85 -11.70 0.62
N TYR A 20 -0.81 -10.97 0.22
CA TYR A 20 -0.41 -10.80 -1.18
C TYR A 20 -0.57 -12.10 -1.99
N PRO A 21 -1.21 -12.05 -3.17
CA PRO A 21 -1.65 -10.88 -3.93
C PRO A 21 -3.13 -10.54 -3.67
N PHE A 22 -3.61 -10.68 -2.43
CA PHE A 22 -4.97 -10.28 -2.04
C PHE A 22 -4.88 -9.26 -0.90
N CYS A 23 -5.80 -8.30 -0.91
CA CYS A 23 -6.01 -7.39 0.20
C CYS A 23 -7.42 -7.56 0.80
N HIS A 24 -7.69 -6.88 1.90
CA HIS A 24 -9.02 -6.68 2.45
C HIS A 24 -9.70 -5.51 1.74
N SER A 25 -10.88 -5.73 1.18
CA SER A 25 -11.69 -4.67 0.58
C SER A 25 -12.68 -4.10 1.60
N LEU A 26 -13.13 -2.86 1.41
CA LEU A 26 -14.32 -2.35 2.07
C LEU A 26 -15.47 -2.19 1.09
N TYR A 27 -16.63 -2.74 1.43
CA TYR A 27 -17.89 -2.46 0.75
C TYR A 27 -18.71 -1.48 1.57
N VAL A 28 -19.15 -0.40 0.95
CA VAL A 28 -19.91 0.68 1.57
C VAL A 28 -21.32 0.68 0.99
N GLU A 29 -22.32 0.54 1.84
CA GLU A 29 -23.74 0.51 1.50
C GLU A 29 -24.46 1.75 2.04
N ALA A 30 -24.25 2.88 1.38
CA ALA A 30 -25.00 4.13 1.59
C ALA A 30 -25.92 4.41 0.39
N GLU A 31 -26.44 5.63 0.20
CA GLU A 31 -27.18 5.98 -1.03
C GLU A 31 -26.28 5.80 -2.27
N GLN A 32 -24.99 6.10 -2.13
CA GLN A 32 -23.95 5.74 -3.09
C GLN A 32 -23.14 4.54 -2.57
N ARG A 33 -23.04 3.50 -3.38
CA ARG A 33 -22.36 2.24 -3.04
C ARG A 33 -20.94 2.23 -3.57
N VAL A 34 -19.98 2.01 -2.68
CA VAL A 34 -18.55 2.07 -2.99
C VAL A 34 -17.89 0.73 -2.69
N ILE A 35 -17.04 0.26 -3.59
CA ILE A 35 -16.05 -0.77 -3.28
C ILE A 35 -14.67 -0.12 -3.19
N ILE A 36 -13.97 -0.31 -2.08
CA ILE A 36 -12.60 0.19 -1.88
C ILE A 36 -11.64 -0.98 -2.00
N ASP A 37 -10.60 -0.83 -2.82
CA ASP A 37 -9.55 -1.80 -3.09
C ASP A 37 -10.11 -3.18 -3.50
N PRO A 38 -10.73 -3.32 -4.69
CA PRO A 38 -11.36 -4.56 -5.15
C PRO A 38 -10.33 -5.64 -5.49
N ALA A 39 -9.77 -6.29 -4.47
CA ALA A 39 -8.79 -7.37 -4.61
C ALA A 39 -8.90 -8.45 -3.51
N SER A 40 -10.06 -8.52 -2.85
CA SER A 40 -10.29 -9.44 -1.73
C SER A 40 -10.66 -10.86 -2.16
N ASN A 41 -11.84 -11.00 -2.75
CA ASN A 41 -12.35 -12.26 -3.28
C ASN A 41 -13.25 -11.96 -4.48
N ARG A 42 -12.74 -12.24 -5.68
CA ARG A 42 -13.42 -12.01 -6.95
C ARG A 42 -14.87 -12.49 -6.99
N GLU A 43 -15.17 -13.69 -6.50
CA GLU A 43 -16.54 -14.24 -6.51
C GLU A 43 -17.47 -13.36 -5.67
N ARG A 44 -17.03 -13.02 -4.45
CA ARG A 44 -17.79 -12.16 -3.55
C ARG A 44 -17.95 -10.73 -4.10
N LEU A 45 -16.91 -10.17 -4.72
CA LEU A 45 -16.96 -8.87 -5.37
C LEU A 45 -17.98 -8.85 -6.52
N ALA A 46 -18.05 -9.92 -7.32
CA ALA A 46 -19.05 -10.07 -8.38
C ALA A 46 -20.48 -10.19 -7.83
N GLU A 47 -20.69 -10.91 -6.73
CA GLU A 47 -21.98 -10.97 -6.03
C GLU A 47 -22.44 -9.60 -5.52
N LEU A 48 -21.54 -8.83 -4.91
CA LEU A 48 -21.83 -7.48 -4.43
C LEU A 48 -22.24 -6.57 -5.59
N LYS A 49 -21.50 -6.63 -6.72
CA LYS A 49 -21.84 -5.88 -7.94
C LYS A 49 -23.23 -6.25 -8.48
N ALA A 50 -23.56 -7.54 -8.51
CA ALA A 50 -24.80 -8.02 -9.12
C ALA A 50 -26.04 -7.90 -8.21
N GLY A 51 -25.85 -8.02 -6.90
CA GLY A 51 -26.92 -8.00 -5.91
C GLY A 51 -27.21 -6.58 -5.41
N PRO A 52 -26.66 -6.17 -4.25
CA PRO A 52 -26.84 -4.81 -3.72
C PRO A 52 -26.43 -3.70 -4.69
N GLY A 53 -25.44 -3.96 -5.54
CA GLY A 53 -24.92 -3.02 -6.52
C GLY A 53 -23.67 -2.29 -6.04
N VAL A 54 -22.90 -1.77 -6.99
CA VAL A 54 -21.76 -0.89 -6.77
C VAL A 54 -21.87 0.25 -7.77
N ASP A 55 -21.75 1.50 -7.31
CA ASP A 55 -21.81 2.69 -8.15
C ASP A 55 -20.41 3.14 -8.58
N MET A 56 -19.42 2.97 -7.69
CA MET A 56 -18.04 3.38 -7.92
C MET A 56 -17.03 2.50 -7.19
N ALA A 57 -15.82 2.42 -7.73
CA ALA A 57 -14.65 1.79 -7.11
C ALA A 57 -13.66 2.88 -6.69
N TRP A 58 -13.18 2.81 -5.45
CA TRP A 58 -12.12 3.69 -4.95
C TRP A 58 -10.85 2.88 -4.71
N LEU A 59 -9.70 3.52 -4.90
CA LEU A 59 -8.41 2.92 -4.61
C LEU A 59 -7.66 3.73 -3.56
N SER A 60 -7.08 3.02 -2.59
CA SER A 60 -6.12 3.61 -1.65
C SER A 60 -4.84 4.01 -2.37
N HIS A 61 -4.32 3.17 -3.27
CA HIS A 61 -3.14 3.44 -4.08
C HIS A 61 -3.09 2.49 -5.30
N TYR A 62 -2.01 2.56 -6.09
CA TYR A 62 -1.89 1.83 -7.35
C TYR A 62 -1.21 0.46 -7.27
N HIS A 63 -0.91 -0.15 -6.13
CA HIS A 63 -0.34 -1.50 -6.20
C HIS A 63 -1.37 -2.54 -6.64
N GLU A 64 -0.86 -3.56 -7.33
CA GLU A 64 -1.65 -4.51 -8.11
C GLU A 64 -2.58 -5.36 -7.26
N ASP A 65 -2.22 -5.60 -6.01
CA ASP A 65 -3.00 -6.35 -5.03
C ASP A 65 -4.09 -5.52 -4.34
N HIS A 66 -4.28 -4.26 -4.75
CA HIS A 66 -5.41 -3.41 -4.38
C HIS A 66 -6.42 -3.26 -5.52
N PHE A 67 -5.97 -3.37 -6.77
CA PHE A 67 -6.83 -3.27 -7.95
C PHE A 67 -7.04 -4.60 -8.68
N LYS A 68 -6.51 -5.72 -8.18
CA LYS A 68 -6.49 -7.04 -8.84
C LYS A 68 -7.79 -7.46 -9.55
N ASP A 69 -8.95 -7.19 -8.95
CA ASP A 69 -10.27 -7.54 -9.51
C ASP A 69 -11.08 -6.30 -9.93
N LEU A 70 -10.40 -5.16 -10.16
CA LEU A 70 -10.99 -3.91 -10.65
C LEU A 70 -11.62 -4.06 -12.04
N ASP A 71 -11.17 -5.04 -12.84
CA ASP A 71 -11.77 -5.38 -14.12
C ASP A 71 -13.27 -5.74 -14.01
N LEU A 72 -13.72 -6.20 -12.84
CA LEU A 72 -15.14 -6.41 -12.56
C LEU A 72 -15.95 -5.11 -12.60
N PHE A 73 -15.34 -3.93 -12.46
CA PHE A 73 -16.01 -2.64 -12.28
C PHE A 73 -15.70 -1.62 -13.39
N GLN A 74 -15.29 -2.10 -14.58
CA GLN A 74 -14.96 -1.24 -15.75
C GLN A 74 -16.11 -0.33 -16.21
N ASP A 75 -17.36 -0.71 -15.91
CA ASP A 75 -18.59 0.05 -16.18
C ASP A 75 -19.01 1.00 -15.04
N ARG A 76 -18.18 1.16 -14.00
CA ARG A 76 -18.42 2.01 -12.82
C ARG A 76 -17.37 3.10 -12.73
N GLU A 77 -17.66 4.19 -12.04
CA GLU A 77 -16.66 5.25 -11.83
C GLU A 77 -15.47 4.72 -11.02
N LEU A 78 -14.25 5.14 -11.39
CA LEU A 78 -13.01 4.87 -10.67
C LEU A 78 -12.47 6.15 -10.05
N TRP A 79 -12.34 6.17 -8.74
CA TRP A 79 -11.76 7.29 -8.01
C TRP A 79 -10.44 6.87 -7.35
N ALA A 80 -9.39 7.65 -7.56
CA ALA A 80 -8.06 7.44 -6.99
C ALA A 80 -7.37 8.79 -6.85
N HIS A 81 -6.32 8.88 -6.05
CA HIS A 81 -5.55 10.13 -5.94
C HIS A 81 -4.85 10.47 -7.26
N ASP A 82 -4.78 11.75 -7.62
CA ASP A 82 -4.21 12.18 -8.93
C ASP A 82 -2.77 11.72 -9.14
N LEU A 83 -1.96 11.72 -8.08
CA LEU A 83 -0.56 11.26 -8.15
C LEU A 83 -0.42 9.78 -8.51
N ASP A 84 -1.44 8.97 -8.19
CA ASP A 84 -1.48 7.53 -8.42
C ASP A 84 -2.40 7.17 -9.61
N ALA A 85 -2.96 8.16 -10.32
CA ALA A 85 -3.83 7.93 -11.47
C ALA A 85 -3.12 7.37 -12.72
N PRO A 86 -1.91 7.85 -13.12
CA PRO A 86 -1.28 7.43 -14.36
C PRO A 86 -1.05 5.90 -14.52
N PRO A 87 -0.70 5.14 -13.47
CA PRO A 87 -0.60 3.67 -13.52
C PRO A 87 -1.85 2.96 -14.06
N PHE A 88 -3.05 3.51 -13.89
CA PHE A 88 -4.29 2.90 -14.39
C PHE A 88 -4.54 3.16 -15.87
N GLU A 89 -3.97 4.23 -16.43
CA GLU A 89 -4.28 4.66 -17.80
C GLU A 89 -3.55 3.88 -18.88
N ALA A 90 -2.39 3.31 -18.55
CA ALA A 90 -1.63 2.47 -19.45
C ALA A 90 -0.71 1.53 -18.65
N LEU A 91 -0.62 0.28 -19.11
CA LEU A 91 0.24 -0.72 -18.47
C LEU A 91 1.72 -0.27 -18.44
N GLY A 92 2.16 0.46 -19.47
CA GLY A 92 3.50 1.04 -19.49
C GLY A 92 3.75 2.05 -18.37
N ASN A 93 2.75 2.85 -18.01
CA ASN A 93 2.86 3.80 -16.90
C ASN A 93 3.02 3.03 -15.58
N LEU A 94 2.27 1.95 -15.37
CA LEU A 94 2.40 1.11 -14.17
C LEU A 94 3.83 0.56 -14.04
N MET A 95 4.41 0.05 -15.14
CA MET A 95 5.79 -0.45 -15.13
C MET A 95 6.80 0.66 -14.85
N ASP A 96 6.57 1.86 -15.41
CA ASP A 96 7.42 3.03 -15.14
C ASP A 96 7.37 3.41 -13.67
N TYR A 97 6.17 3.41 -13.06
CA TYR A 97 5.95 3.71 -11.65
C TYR A 97 6.60 2.68 -10.72
N TYR A 98 6.61 1.39 -11.08
CA TYR A 98 7.44 0.40 -10.37
C TYR A 98 8.94 0.57 -10.57
N GLY A 99 9.38 1.46 -11.47
CA GLY A 99 10.80 1.68 -11.77
C GLY A 99 11.43 0.54 -12.57
N MET A 100 10.64 -0.23 -13.32
CA MET A 100 11.14 -1.36 -14.11
C MET A 100 11.85 -0.87 -15.37
N VAL A 101 13.18 -0.87 -15.32
CA VAL A 101 14.06 -0.43 -16.42
C VAL A 101 14.54 -1.56 -17.32
N ASP A 102 14.58 -2.81 -16.83
CA ASP A 102 14.99 -3.97 -17.62
C ASP A 102 13.86 -4.44 -18.54
N GLU A 103 14.15 -4.60 -19.83
CA GLU A 103 13.12 -4.93 -20.83
C GLU A 103 12.55 -6.35 -20.67
N GLU A 104 13.36 -7.32 -20.24
CA GLU A 104 12.89 -8.70 -20.10
C GLU A 104 12.01 -8.85 -18.86
N GLU A 105 12.43 -8.25 -17.74
CA GLU A 105 11.64 -8.15 -16.52
C GLU A 105 10.33 -7.39 -16.76
N ARG A 106 10.39 -6.25 -17.46
CA ARG A 106 9.20 -5.47 -17.81
C ARG A 106 8.20 -6.31 -18.60
N ARG A 107 8.63 -7.01 -19.66
CA ARG A 107 7.72 -7.87 -20.46
C ARG A 107 7.13 -9.03 -19.65
N LEU A 108 7.87 -9.56 -18.67
CA LEU A 108 7.36 -10.58 -17.77
C LEU A 108 6.27 -10.01 -16.85
N TRP A 109 6.52 -8.86 -16.24
CA TRP A 109 5.57 -8.20 -15.36
C TRP A 109 4.33 -7.71 -16.09
N GLU A 110 4.46 -7.18 -17.30
CA GLU A 110 3.32 -6.83 -18.15
C GLU A 110 2.40 -8.04 -18.38
N ARG A 111 2.95 -9.23 -18.66
CA ARG A 111 2.16 -10.46 -18.75
C ARG A 111 1.51 -10.84 -17.43
N ILE A 112 2.24 -10.77 -16.32
CA ILE A 112 1.70 -11.07 -14.98
C ILE A 112 0.53 -10.13 -14.65
N MET A 113 0.66 -8.83 -14.94
CA MET A 113 -0.39 -7.85 -14.71
C MET A 113 -1.69 -8.18 -15.45
N VAL A 114 -1.58 -8.58 -16.72
CA VAL A 114 -2.76 -8.95 -17.52
C VAL A 114 -3.32 -10.32 -17.13
N GLU A 115 -2.46 -11.34 -17.01
CA GLU A 115 -2.89 -12.73 -16.82
C GLU A 115 -3.30 -13.04 -15.38
N GLN A 116 -2.64 -12.42 -14.40
CA GLN A 116 -2.88 -12.70 -12.98
C GLN A 116 -3.62 -11.57 -12.28
N PHE A 117 -3.32 -10.31 -12.57
CA PHE A 117 -3.96 -9.15 -11.92
C PHE A 117 -5.07 -8.51 -12.76
N HIS A 118 -5.44 -9.17 -13.86
CA HIS A 118 -6.56 -8.82 -14.73
C HIS A 118 -6.53 -7.35 -15.16
N TYR A 119 -5.33 -6.77 -15.28
CA TYR A 119 -5.15 -5.35 -15.55
C TYR A 119 -5.85 -4.96 -16.84
N GLN A 120 -6.67 -3.92 -16.77
CA GLN A 120 -7.31 -3.30 -17.91
C GLN A 120 -7.17 -1.79 -17.79
N ALA A 121 -6.48 -1.20 -18.76
CA ALA A 121 -6.23 0.23 -18.80
C ALA A 121 -7.54 1.01 -18.84
N ARG A 122 -7.67 2.00 -17.96
CA ARG A 122 -8.80 2.93 -17.91
C ARG A 122 -8.39 4.23 -17.25
N ARG A 123 -9.13 5.29 -17.52
CA ARG A 123 -8.93 6.57 -16.81
C ARG A 123 -9.50 6.49 -15.40
N VAL A 124 -8.85 7.23 -14.50
CA VAL A 124 -9.45 7.62 -13.22
C VAL A 124 -10.49 8.71 -13.54
N ASP A 125 -11.75 8.43 -13.24
CA ASP A 125 -12.86 9.33 -13.54
C ASP A 125 -12.85 10.56 -12.62
N ARG A 126 -12.31 10.40 -11.39
CA ARG A 126 -12.20 11.47 -10.41
C ARG A 126 -10.95 11.34 -9.54
N GLY A 127 -10.16 12.42 -9.52
CA GLY A 127 -9.02 12.60 -8.62
C GLY A 127 -9.43 12.88 -7.19
N LEU A 128 -9.06 12.00 -6.25
CA LEU A 128 -9.23 12.22 -4.82
C LEU A 128 -8.17 13.19 -4.28
N GLN A 129 -8.57 14.11 -3.40
CA GLN A 129 -7.67 15.07 -2.75
C GLN A 129 -7.61 14.86 -1.24
N GLY A 130 -6.43 15.06 -0.64
CA GLY A 130 -6.26 15.02 0.81
C GLY A 130 -7.08 16.09 1.55
N GLY A 131 -7.78 15.68 2.60
CA GLY A 131 -8.66 16.52 3.41
C GLY A 131 -10.05 16.74 2.82
N GLU A 132 -10.35 16.17 1.66
CA GLU A 132 -11.68 16.22 1.08
C GLU A 132 -12.67 15.43 1.94
N VAL A 133 -13.90 15.97 2.06
CA VAL A 133 -15.01 15.32 2.73
C VAL A 133 -16.07 14.97 1.70
N ILE A 134 -16.36 13.68 1.53
CA ILE A 134 -17.32 13.12 0.59
C ILE A 134 -18.56 12.67 1.36
N ASP A 135 -19.74 13.10 0.90
CA ASP A 135 -21.03 12.62 1.38
C ASP A 135 -21.58 11.56 0.42
N LEU A 136 -21.71 10.32 0.89
CA LEU A 136 -22.27 9.20 0.13
C LEU A 136 -23.79 9.04 0.33
N GLY A 137 -24.46 10.11 0.76
CA GLY A 137 -25.88 10.15 1.09
C GLY A 137 -26.13 9.51 2.45
N GLY A 138 -25.73 10.22 3.51
CA GLY A 138 -25.93 9.80 4.90
C GLY A 138 -24.72 9.08 5.52
N LEU A 139 -23.61 8.98 4.78
CA LEU A 139 -22.33 8.50 5.29
C LEU A 139 -21.23 9.47 4.85
N THR A 140 -20.58 10.11 5.83
CA THR A 140 -19.49 11.06 5.56
C THR A 140 -18.14 10.35 5.61
N VAL A 141 -17.37 10.48 4.53
CA VAL A 141 -16.01 9.95 4.41
C VAL A 141 -15.03 11.09 4.25
N GLU A 142 -13.99 11.12 5.07
CA GLU A 142 -12.87 12.04 4.93
C GLU A 142 -11.69 11.32 4.29
N VAL A 143 -11.18 11.87 3.19
CA VAL A 143 -10.00 11.35 2.48
C VAL A 143 -8.76 11.85 3.19
N LEU A 144 -8.00 10.95 3.79
CA LEU A 144 -6.72 11.26 4.40
C LEU A 144 -5.61 10.91 3.40
N HIS A 145 -5.02 11.90 2.74
CA HIS A 145 -3.80 11.67 1.96
C HIS A 145 -2.69 11.21 2.91
N THR A 146 -2.09 10.06 2.63
CA THR A 146 -1.10 9.39 3.49
C THR A 146 0.08 8.89 2.66
N PRO A 147 0.83 9.81 2.01
CA PRO A 147 1.95 9.45 1.14
C PRO A 147 3.08 8.77 1.92
N GLY A 148 3.94 8.06 1.20
CA GLY A 148 5.11 7.40 1.75
C GLY A 148 5.27 5.99 1.22
N HIS A 149 4.17 5.23 1.22
CA HIS A 149 4.08 3.93 0.54
C HIS A 149 4.05 4.12 -0.99
N THR A 150 3.09 4.91 -1.49
CA THR A 150 3.11 5.53 -2.83
C THR A 150 2.93 7.05 -2.70
N PRO A 151 3.17 7.85 -3.75
CA PRO A 151 2.94 9.29 -3.72
C PRO A 151 1.47 9.68 -3.46
N GLY A 152 0.52 8.93 -4.00
CA GLY A 152 -0.91 9.19 -3.91
C GLY A 152 -1.67 8.34 -2.88
N HIS A 153 -0.98 7.55 -2.06
CA HIS A 153 -1.65 6.68 -1.08
C HIS A 153 -2.66 7.47 -0.23
N CYS A 154 -3.88 6.96 -0.14
CA CYS A 154 -4.99 7.51 0.63
C CYS A 154 -5.52 6.50 1.64
N SER A 155 -5.91 7.01 2.79
CA SER A 155 -6.67 6.31 3.82
C SER A 155 -8.05 6.95 3.92
N PHE A 156 -9.08 6.18 4.28
CA PHE A 156 -10.46 6.66 4.29
C PHE A 156 -11.05 6.61 5.70
N PHE A 157 -11.42 7.77 6.23
CA PHE A 157 -12.04 7.88 7.54
C PHE A 157 -13.56 8.06 7.43
N PHE A 158 -14.31 7.04 7.81
CA PHE A 158 -15.76 7.05 7.89
C PHE A 158 -16.18 7.61 9.24
N ARG A 159 -16.75 8.83 9.27
CA ARG A 159 -17.10 9.53 10.52
C ARG A 159 -18.10 8.75 11.36
N GLU A 160 -19.09 8.16 10.72
CA GLU A 160 -20.00 7.18 11.29
C GLU A 160 -19.73 5.85 10.56
N PRO A 161 -19.01 4.87 11.14
CA PRO A 161 -18.99 4.55 12.57
C PRO A 161 -17.69 4.92 13.32
N ALA A 162 -16.93 5.91 12.83
CA ALA A 162 -15.55 6.19 13.24
C ALA A 162 -14.59 5.04 12.86
N LEU A 163 -14.72 4.55 11.63
CA LEU A 163 -13.84 3.53 11.05
C LEU A 163 -12.79 4.19 10.17
N LEU A 164 -11.53 3.82 10.34
CA LEU A 164 -10.43 4.25 9.49
C LEU A 164 -9.88 3.08 8.68
N PHE A 165 -10.02 3.16 7.35
CA PHE A 165 -9.31 2.28 6.43
C PHE A 165 -7.89 2.79 6.22
N LEU A 166 -6.92 1.99 6.64
CA LEU A 166 -5.50 2.32 6.64
C LEU A 166 -4.82 2.10 5.28
N GLY A 167 -5.40 1.30 4.39
CA GLY A 167 -4.67 0.78 3.23
C GLY A 167 -3.46 -0.03 3.70
N ASP A 168 -2.29 0.30 3.17
CA ASP A 168 -1.04 -0.43 3.39
C ASP A 168 -0.22 -0.03 4.62
N TYR A 169 -0.76 0.88 5.43
CA TYR A 169 -0.30 1.07 6.80
C TYR A 169 -0.84 -0.04 7.72
N ASP A 170 -0.43 -1.28 7.44
CA ASP A 170 -1.05 -2.52 7.92
C ASP A 170 -0.77 -2.89 9.39
N LEU A 171 0.19 -2.19 10.02
CA LEU A 171 0.65 -2.42 11.40
C LEU A 171 1.19 -3.84 11.66
N THR A 172 1.65 -4.52 10.62
CA THR A 172 2.20 -5.86 10.75
C THR A 172 3.59 -5.84 11.39
N PRO A 173 4.04 -6.95 11.99
CA PRO A 173 5.43 -7.08 12.47
C PRO A 173 6.48 -7.02 11.36
N PHE A 174 6.07 -7.11 10.08
CA PHE A 174 6.96 -6.88 8.95
C PHE A 174 7.41 -5.43 8.90
N GLY A 175 6.53 -4.48 9.24
CA GLY A 175 6.77 -3.04 9.22
C GLY A 175 6.35 -2.40 7.90
N PRO A 176 6.41 -1.06 7.79
CA PRO A 176 5.97 -0.37 6.59
C PRO A 176 6.80 -0.78 5.38
N TRP A 177 6.10 -0.96 4.26
CA TRP A 177 6.72 -1.17 2.96
C TRP A 177 6.79 0.17 2.24
N TYR A 178 8.00 0.59 1.88
CA TYR A 178 8.31 1.81 1.14
C TYR A 178 9.31 1.46 0.04
N GLY A 179 9.04 0.38 -0.68
CA GLY A 179 9.89 -0.16 -1.74
C GLY A 179 9.53 0.35 -3.13
N ASP A 180 8.51 1.18 -3.27
CA ASP A 180 8.12 1.74 -4.55
C ASP A 180 9.16 2.77 -5.03
N ARG A 181 9.28 3.02 -6.33
CA ARG A 181 10.23 3.98 -6.89
C ARG A 181 10.15 5.34 -6.19
N ASP A 182 8.91 5.82 -5.99
CA ASP A 182 8.65 7.17 -5.45
C ASP A 182 8.16 7.12 -3.99
N SER A 183 8.35 6.00 -3.29
CA SER A 183 8.13 5.93 -1.83
C SER A 183 9.07 6.88 -1.07
N ASP A 184 8.66 7.37 0.09
CA ASP A 184 9.46 8.24 0.95
C ASP A 184 9.33 7.88 2.44
N ILE A 185 10.47 7.77 3.13
CA ILE A 185 10.53 7.36 4.54
C ILE A 185 9.96 8.44 5.48
N GLU A 186 10.23 9.72 5.23
CA GLU A 186 9.76 10.79 6.11
C GLU A 186 8.24 11.00 5.96
N ALA A 187 7.73 10.90 4.74
CA ALA A 187 6.31 10.88 4.43
C ALA A 187 5.62 9.68 5.09
N THR A 188 6.22 8.48 5.02
CA THR A 188 5.71 7.29 5.72
C THR A 188 5.57 7.55 7.23
N LEU A 189 6.60 8.11 7.87
CA LEU A 189 6.57 8.44 9.31
C LEU A 189 5.51 9.50 9.64
N ALA A 190 5.39 10.54 8.81
CA ALA A 190 4.38 11.58 8.98
C ALA A 190 2.95 11.04 8.80
N SER A 191 2.75 10.13 7.84
CA SER A 191 1.48 9.45 7.58
C SER A 191 1.08 8.53 8.72
N ILE A 192 2.02 7.76 9.28
CA ILE A 192 1.77 6.96 10.49
C ILE A 192 1.27 7.83 11.64
N GLU A 193 1.90 8.97 11.89
CA GLU A 193 1.48 9.88 12.97
C GLU A 193 0.12 10.56 12.68
N ARG A 194 -0.16 10.89 11.41
CA ARG A 194 -1.47 11.40 10.99
C ARG A 194 -2.58 10.36 11.26
N LEU A 195 -2.37 9.12 10.85
CA LEU A 195 -3.32 8.02 11.03
C LEU A 195 -3.56 7.70 12.50
N ARG A 196 -2.49 7.72 13.31
CA ARG A 196 -2.55 7.53 14.75
C ARG A 196 -3.43 8.56 15.46
N ARG A 197 -3.45 9.81 14.98
CA ARG A 197 -4.23 10.92 15.57
C ARG A 197 -5.67 10.99 15.08
N ALA A 198 -6.04 10.22 14.05
CA ALA A 198 -7.40 10.22 13.55
C ALA A 198 -8.38 9.78 14.65
N PRO A 199 -9.58 10.37 14.76
CA PRO A 199 -10.54 10.07 15.82
C PRO A 199 -11.31 8.76 15.55
N ALA A 200 -10.60 7.72 15.12
CA ALA A 200 -11.14 6.40 14.83
C ALA A 200 -11.35 5.59 16.11
N ARG A 201 -12.27 4.64 16.01
CA ARG A 201 -12.57 3.63 17.03
C ARG A 201 -12.40 2.20 16.49
N VAL A 202 -12.41 2.06 15.17
CA VAL A 202 -12.13 0.84 14.44
C VAL A 202 -11.11 1.16 13.36
N TRP A 203 -10.09 0.32 13.22
CA TRP A 203 -9.08 0.43 12.17
C TRP A 203 -9.11 -0.81 11.30
N VAL A 204 -9.09 -0.61 9.99
CA VAL A 204 -9.04 -1.69 9.01
C VAL A 204 -7.81 -1.52 8.14
N ALA A 205 -6.93 -2.50 8.15
CA ALA A 205 -5.76 -2.60 7.28
C ALA A 205 -6.04 -3.50 6.07
N ALA A 206 -5.35 -3.25 4.97
CA ALA A 206 -5.46 -4.04 3.75
C ALA A 206 -4.91 -5.48 3.92
N HIS A 207 -3.98 -5.71 4.84
CA HIS A 207 -3.30 -6.99 4.95
C HIS A 207 -3.35 -7.65 6.33
N GLU A 208 -3.18 -8.97 6.30
CA GLU A 208 -3.02 -9.85 7.47
C GLU A 208 -4.11 -9.69 8.54
N GLN A 209 -3.76 -9.26 9.76
CA GLN A 209 -4.73 -9.16 10.86
C GLN A 209 -5.92 -8.29 10.44
N GLY A 210 -5.67 -7.23 9.66
CA GLY A 210 -6.68 -6.47 8.93
C GLY A 210 -7.70 -5.70 9.77
N LEU A 211 -8.01 -6.08 11.00
CA LEU A 211 -9.06 -5.48 11.83
C LEU A 211 -8.57 -5.25 13.27
N PHE A 212 -8.76 -4.03 13.74
CA PHE A 212 -8.54 -3.60 15.12
C PHE A 212 -9.79 -2.88 15.64
N GLU A 213 -10.52 -3.50 16.57
CA GLU A 213 -11.75 -2.93 17.19
C GLU A 213 -11.44 -2.08 18.44
N THR A 214 -10.16 -1.93 18.76
CA THR A 214 -9.62 -1.05 19.80
C THR A 214 -8.36 -0.39 19.27
N ASP A 215 -7.95 0.72 19.89
CA ASP A 215 -6.72 1.43 19.51
C ASP A 215 -5.53 0.44 19.40
N PRO A 216 -4.86 0.36 18.23
CA PRO A 216 -3.69 -0.50 18.04
C PRO A 216 -2.54 -0.18 19.02
N GLY A 217 -2.52 1.03 19.61
CA GLY A 217 -1.67 1.43 20.72
C GLY A 217 -0.19 1.14 20.46
N PRO A 218 0.46 0.22 21.19
CA PRO A 218 1.87 -0.13 20.98
C PRO A 218 2.22 -0.67 19.58
N ALA A 219 1.23 -1.11 18.77
CA ALA A 219 1.47 -1.56 17.40
C ALA A 219 2.00 -0.41 16.52
N TRP A 220 1.46 0.80 16.68
CA TRP A 220 1.94 2.00 15.98
C TRP A 220 3.42 2.26 16.24
N ASP A 221 3.84 2.19 17.52
CA ASP A 221 5.24 2.43 17.90
C ASP A 221 6.17 1.38 17.31
N ARG A 222 5.79 0.09 17.40
CA ARG A 222 6.59 -1.00 16.82
C ARG A 222 6.70 -0.85 15.31
N TYR A 223 5.60 -0.49 14.64
CA TYR A 223 5.55 -0.34 13.20
C TYR A 223 6.48 0.78 12.72
N ALA A 224 6.38 1.97 13.31
CA ALA A 224 7.27 3.08 13.01
C ALA A 224 8.74 2.73 13.34
N ALA A 225 8.99 2.15 14.52
CA ALA A 225 10.33 1.82 15.01
C ALA A 225 11.10 0.82 14.12
N LEU A 226 10.40 0.03 13.28
CA LEU A 226 11.06 -0.87 12.35
C LEU A 226 11.90 -0.13 11.30
N ILE A 227 11.54 1.10 10.95
CA ILE A 227 12.36 1.95 10.06
C ILE A 227 13.72 2.22 10.72
N GLN A 228 13.73 2.70 11.97
CA GLN A 228 14.97 2.99 12.70
C GLN A 228 15.75 1.71 13.01
N SER A 229 15.07 0.59 13.28
CA SER A 229 15.71 -0.71 13.48
C SER A 229 16.45 -1.20 12.22
N ARG A 230 15.85 -1.05 11.04
CA ARG A 230 16.48 -1.36 9.76
C ARG A 230 17.69 -0.44 9.51
N GLU A 231 17.54 0.85 9.77
CA GLU A 231 18.62 1.85 9.63
C GLU A 231 19.81 1.55 10.56
N ALA A 232 19.56 1.19 11.83
CA ALA A 232 20.61 0.80 12.77
C ALA A 232 21.38 -0.44 12.31
N ARG A 233 20.67 -1.46 11.82
CA ARG A 233 21.30 -2.68 11.26
C ARG A 233 22.14 -2.38 10.01
N LEU A 234 21.69 -1.46 9.17
CA LEU A 234 22.46 -0.99 8.02
C LEU A 234 23.73 -0.25 8.47
N LEU A 235 23.63 0.68 9.42
CA LEU A 235 24.79 1.39 9.96
C LEU A 235 25.82 0.46 10.63
N ASP A 236 25.38 -0.59 11.31
CA ASP A 236 26.27 -1.62 11.86
C ASP A 236 26.99 -2.38 10.75
N LEU A 237 26.28 -2.74 9.67
CA LEU A 237 26.85 -3.41 8.50
C LEU A 237 27.88 -2.53 7.77
N LEU A 238 27.62 -1.22 7.71
CA LEU A 238 28.48 -0.20 7.08
C LEU A 238 29.64 0.26 7.99
N GLY A 239 29.91 -0.44 9.09
CA GLY A 239 31.16 -0.26 9.84
C GLY A 239 32.42 -0.62 9.03
N GLU A 240 32.25 -1.37 7.93
CA GLU A 240 33.23 -1.63 6.89
C GLU A 240 32.64 -1.25 5.53
N PRO A 241 33.46 -0.96 4.49
CA PRO A 241 32.94 -0.66 3.16
C PRO A 241 32.13 -1.83 2.58
N ARG A 242 30.92 -1.56 2.10
CA ARG A 242 30.02 -2.57 1.50
C ARG A 242 29.45 -2.11 0.17
N THR A 243 29.33 -3.01 -0.78
CA THR A 243 28.55 -2.76 -2.00
C THR A 243 27.06 -2.94 -1.75
N MET A 244 26.21 -2.46 -2.67
CA MET A 244 24.76 -2.75 -2.59
C MET A 244 24.47 -4.26 -2.63
N ALA A 245 25.25 -5.04 -3.39
CA ALA A 245 25.09 -6.49 -3.44
C ALA A 245 25.35 -7.14 -2.07
N ASP A 246 26.38 -6.66 -1.34
CA ASP A 246 26.66 -7.12 0.01
C ASP A 246 25.52 -6.79 0.97
N ILE A 247 24.97 -5.57 0.88
CA ILE A 247 23.85 -5.10 1.71
C ILE A 247 22.61 -5.98 1.47
N VAL A 248 22.18 -6.15 0.22
CA VAL A 248 21.01 -6.96 -0.16
C VAL A 248 21.17 -8.42 0.31
N ALA A 249 22.38 -8.98 0.24
CA ALA A 249 22.64 -10.35 0.66
C ALA A 249 22.40 -10.59 2.17
N THR A 250 22.47 -9.54 3.01
CA THR A 250 22.20 -9.67 4.46
C THR A 250 20.72 -9.78 4.82
N ARG A 251 19.83 -9.42 3.89
CA ARG A 251 18.38 -9.47 4.05
C ARG A 251 17.88 -8.74 5.30
N ILE A 252 18.14 -7.43 5.38
CA ILE A 252 17.76 -6.62 6.55
C ILE A 252 16.24 -6.61 6.71
N LEU A 253 15.50 -6.48 5.62
CA LEU A 253 14.05 -6.38 5.60
C LEU A 253 13.35 -7.74 5.73
N TYR A 254 13.63 -8.66 4.82
CA TYR A 254 12.93 -9.93 4.66
C TYR A 254 13.54 -11.06 5.49
N GLY A 255 14.78 -10.92 5.98
CA GLY A 255 15.45 -11.91 6.82
C GLY A 255 15.37 -13.33 6.25
N LYS A 256 14.64 -14.22 6.95
CA LYS A 256 14.46 -15.64 6.59
C LYS A 256 13.16 -15.93 5.82
N ALA A 257 12.53 -14.92 5.21
CA ALA A 257 11.32 -15.10 4.41
C ALA A 257 11.50 -16.18 3.34
N LYS A 258 10.45 -16.97 3.13
CA LYS A 258 10.39 -18.05 2.13
C LYS A 258 9.62 -17.55 0.91
N MET A 259 10.26 -16.68 0.13
CA MET A 259 9.74 -16.13 -1.12
C MET A 259 10.78 -16.37 -2.23
N PRO A 260 10.40 -16.26 -3.52
CA PRO A 260 11.36 -16.29 -4.62
C PRO A 260 12.47 -15.24 -4.40
N LYS A 261 13.68 -15.60 -4.80
CA LYS A 261 14.89 -14.82 -4.48
C LYS A 261 14.80 -13.41 -5.08
N GLU A 262 14.24 -13.31 -6.27
CA GLU A 262 14.09 -12.10 -7.07
C GLU A 262 13.22 -11.06 -6.36
N PHE A 263 12.10 -11.48 -5.76
CA PHE A 263 11.23 -10.60 -4.96
C PHE A 263 11.94 -10.07 -3.72
N ILE A 264 12.69 -10.94 -3.03
CA ILE A 264 13.47 -10.54 -1.86
C ILE A 264 14.54 -9.53 -2.28
N GLU A 265 15.31 -9.81 -3.32
CA GLU A 265 16.40 -8.94 -3.77
C GLU A 265 15.89 -7.57 -4.27
N PHE A 266 14.75 -7.54 -4.98
CA PHE A 266 14.09 -6.31 -5.38
C PHE A 266 13.70 -5.47 -4.16
N GLY A 267 12.92 -6.05 -3.25
CA GLY A 267 12.40 -5.30 -2.09
C GLY A 267 13.50 -4.89 -1.11
N GLU A 268 14.52 -5.74 -0.89
CA GLU A 268 15.71 -5.37 -0.11
C GLU A 268 16.43 -4.17 -0.75
N ARG A 269 16.75 -4.25 -2.04
CA ARG A 269 17.45 -3.17 -2.75
C ARG A 269 16.67 -1.86 -2.65
N ALA A 270 15.39 -1.89 -3.00
CA ALA A 270 14.57 -0.69 -3.05
C ALA A 270 14.38 -0.02 -1.68
N HIS A 271 14.37 -0.79 -0.59
CA HIS A 271 14.35 -0.21 0.76
C HIS A 271 15.73 0.31 1.17
N MET A 272 16.79 -0.46 0.90
CA MET A 272 18.15 -0.09 1.31
C MET A 272 18.65 1.15 0.57
N ASP A 273 18.28 1.34 -0.70
CA ASP A 273 18.54 2.58 -1.44
C ASP A 273 17.98 3.80 -0.70
N LYS A 274 16.72 3.75 -0.25
CA LYS A 274 16.10 4.87 0.50
C LYS A 274 16.74 5.14 1.85
N HIS A 275 17.12 4.07 2.57
CA HIS A 275 17.87 4.23 3.82
C HIS A 275 19.24 4.86 3.57
N LEU A 276 19.95 4.44 2.52
CA LEU A 276 21.25 5.01 2.17
C LEU A 276 21.11 6.48 1.75
N GLU A 277 20.15 6.83 0.91
CA GLU A 277 19.87 8.22 0.53
C GLU A 277 19.60 9.09 1.75
N ARG A 278 18.74 8.63 2.66
CA ARG A 278 18.42 9.31 3.91
C ARG A 278 19.65 9.48 4.80
N LEU A 279 20.46 8.45 4.96
CA LEU A 279 21.68 8.48 5.79
C LEU A 279 22.77 9.36 5.18
N MET A 280 22.94 9.34 3.86
CA MET A 280 23.87 10.21 3.13
C MET A 280 23.46 11.68 3.24
N ALA A 281 22.17 12.00 3.09
CA ALA A 281 21.65 13.34 3.28
C ALA A 281 21.90 13.89 4.71
N ARG A 282 21.98 13.01 5.70
CA ARG A 282 22.31 13.33 7.10
C ARG A 282 23.81 13.30 7.42
N GLY A 283 24.65 12.96 6.45
CA GLY A 283 26.09 12.83 6.62
C GLY A 283 26.52 11.67 7.53
N ALA A 284 25.68 10.65 7.71
CA ALA A 284 25.99 9.46 8.51
C ALA A 284 26.62 8.32 7.68
N VAL A 285 26.46 8.38 6.35
CA VAL A 285 27.03 7.45 5.38
C VAL A 285 27.66 8.26 4.25
N VAL A 286 28.78 7.78 3.72
CA VAL A 286 29.40 8.28 2.49
C VAL A 286 29.43 7.17 1.45
N ARG A 287 29.37 7.56 0.18
CA ARG A 287 29.58 6.67 -0.97
C ARG A 287 30.94 6.97 -1.60
N ASP A 288 31.77 5.94 -1.73
CA ASP A 288 33.06 5.97 -2.44
C ASP A 288 33.05 4.90 -3.54
N GLY A 289 32.87 5.34 -4.79
CA GLY A 289 32.61 4.45 -5.92
C GLY A 289 31.35 3.60 -5.71
N ASP A 290 31.54 2.29 -5.68
CA ASP A 290 30.47 1.30 -5.47
C ASP A 290 30.28 0.91 -4.00
N PHE A 291 31.08 1.49 -3.10
CA PHE A 291 31.04 1.18 -1.68
C PHE A 291 30.31 2.26 -0.88
N TYR A 292 29.56 1.81 0.13
CA TYR A 292 28.97 2.62 1.17
C TYR A 292 29.71 2.36 2.48
N LEU A 293 29.92 3.42 3.27
CA LEU A 293 30.63 3.36 4.54
C LEU A 293 30.01 4.35 5.53
N ARG A 294 29.90 3.95 6.80
CA ARG A 294 29.51 4.86 7.89
C ARG A 294 30.63 5.88 8.15
N THR A 295 30.26 7.16 8.25
CA THR A 295 31.19 8.27 8.55
C THR A 295 31.74 8.24 9.97
#